data_AF-A0A2M7KDR0-F1
#
_entry.id   AF-A0A2M7KDR0-F1
#
_cell.length_a   1.000
_cell.length_b   1.000
_cell.length_c   1.000
_cell.angle_alpha   90.00
_cell.angle_beta   90.00
_cell.angle_gamma   90.00
#
_symmetry.space_group_name_H-M   'P 1'
#
loop_
_entity.id
_entity.type
_entity.pdbx_description
1 polymer ?
#
loop_
_entity_poly.entity_id
_entity_poly.type
_entity_poly.pdbx_seq_one_letter_code
_entity_poly.pdbx_strand_id
1 'polypeptide(L)' 'NKIIFAEENLTGQYRIAMFGNQPLNKISGVNKMGKMIDPEEIVLKFKELVRETRTKEMGGVNSNQ' A
#
# COMPACT_ATOMS: atom_id res chain seq x y z
N ASN A 1 9.68 -7.52 -2.46
CA ASN A 1 9.64 -6.59 -1.30
C ASN A 1 8.32 -5.83 -1.32
N LYS A 2 7.73 -5.59 -0.13
CA LYS A 2 6.53 -4.78 0.06
C LYS A 2 6.94 -3.44 0.65
N ILE A 3 6.36 -2.35 0.16
CA ILE A 3 6.78 -0.98 0.51
C ILE A 3 5.57 -0.19 1.00
N ILE A 4 5.72 0.52 2.12
CA ILE A 4 4.74 1.48 2.62
C ILE A 4 5.36 2.88 2.56
N PHE A 5 4.63 3.81 1.95
CA PHE A 5 4.91 5.24 1.98
C PHE A 5 4.11 5.89 3.10
N ALA A 6 4.78 6.42 4.11
CA ALA A 6 4.16 7.28 5.10
C ALA A 6 4.41 8.73 4.69
N GLU A 7 3.35 9.47 4.39
CA GLU A 7 3.45 10.82 3.81
C GLU A 7 2.52 11.81 4.51
N GLU A 8 3.05 12.96 4.92
CA GLU A 8 2.21 14.08 5.36
C GLU A 8 1.70 14.87 4.15
N ASN A 9 0.74 14.29 3.43
CA ASN A 9 0.00 14.95 2.36
C ASN A 9 -1.36 14.24 2.16
N LEU A 10 -2.21 14.80 1.30
CA LEU A 10 -3.55 14.24 1.05
C LEU A 10 -3.53 13.04 0.09
N THR A 11 -2.68 13.07 -0.94
CA THR A 11 -2.86 12.21 -2.13
C THR A 11 -1.73 11.22 -2.38
N GLY A 12 -0.65 11.25 -1.60
CA GLY A 12 0.50 10.36 -1.72
C GLY A 12 1.42 10.80 -2.84
N GLN A 13 1.72 12.10 -2.87
CA GLN A 13 2.41 12.75 -3.98
C GLN A 13 3.80 12.13 -4.22
N TYR A 14 4.53 11.75 -3.16
CA TYR A 14 5.83 11.11 -3.32
C TYR A 14 5.72 9.69 -3.85
N ARG A 15 4.74 8.92 -3.37
CA ARG A 15 4.47 7.59 -3.92
C ARG A 15 4.12 7.67 -5.41
N ILE A 16 3.30 8.63 -5.81
CA ILE A 16 2.93 8.85 -7.22
C ILE A 16 4.15 9.29 -8.03
N ALA A 17 4.99 10.19 -7.50
CA ALA A 17 6.21 10.63 -8.18
C ALA A 17 7.19 9.47 -8.41
N MET A 18 7.29 8.51 -7.48
CA MET A 18 8.23 7.38 -7.59
C MET A 18 7.70 6.21 -8.43
N PHE A 19 6.40 5.94 -8.39
CA PHE A 19 5.83 4.71 -8.98
C PHE A 19 4.72 4.95 -10.00
N GLY A 20 4.42 6.21 -10.29
CA GLY A 20 3.29 6.59 -11.13
C GLY A 20 1.95 6.33 -10.44
N ASN A 21 0.87 6.43 -11.22
CA ASN A 21 -0.50 6.30 -10.73
C ASN A 21 -1.08 4.87 -10.85
N GLN A 22 -0.24 3.89 -11.18
CA GLN A 22 -0.70 2.51 -11.36
C GLN A 22 -0.90 1.82 -10.01
N PRO A 23 -2.01 1.09 -9.80
CA PRO A 23 -2.18 0.29 -8.60
C PRO A 23 -1.18 -0.87 -8.58
N LEU A 24 -0.18 -0.78 -7.72
CA LEU A 24 0.86 -1.80 -7.55
C LEU A 24 0.54 -2.69 -6.35
N ASN A 25 0.43 -3.99 -6.57
CA ASN A 25 0.13 -5.00 -5.53
C ASN A 25 1.20 -5.15 -4.43
N LYS A 26 2.32 -4.42 -4.53
CA LYS A 26 3.47 -4.45 -3.61
C LYS A 26 3.72 -3.11 -2.93
N ILE A 27 2.97 -2.06 -3.27
CA ILE A 27 3.21 -0.69 -2.80
C ILE A 27 1.89 -0.13 -2.28
N SER A 28 1.92 0.44 -1.09
CA SER A 28 0.78 1.14 -0.50
C SER A 28 1.25 2.39 0.24
N GLY A 29 0.31 3.17 0.76
CA GLY A 29 0.65 4.37 1.52
C GLY A 29 -0.32 4.69 2.64
N VAL A 30 0.20 5.43 3.61
CA VAL A 30 -0.50 6.05 4.73
C VAL A 30 -0.30 7.55 4.60
N ASN A 31 -1.40 8.27 4.48
CA ASN A 31 -1.41 9.69 4.16
C ASN A 31 -2.13 10.43 5.30
N LYS A 32 -1.51 11.48 5.86
CA LYS A 32 -2.15 12.38 6.83
C LYS A 32 -1.84 13.84 6.54
N MET A 33 -2.65 14.74 7.07
CA MET A 33 -2.45 16.18 6.94
C MET A 33 -2.55 16.85 8.30
N GLY A 34 -1.53 17.63 8.69
CA GLY A 34 -1.52 18.40 9.94
C GLY A 34 -1.42 17.53 11.19
N LYS A 35 -0.99 16.28 11.07
CA LYS A 35 -0.81 15.33 12.17
C LYS A 35 0.32 14.35 11.85
N MET A 36 1.02 13.94 12.90
CA MET A 36 2.01 12.86 12.82
C MET A 36 1.32 11.54 12.45
N ILE A 37 2.01 10.74 11.63
CA ILE A 37 1.58 9.38 11.30
C ILE A 37 2.03 8.44 12.41
N ASP A 38 1.10 7.65 12.93
CA ASP A 38 1.37 6.72 14.03
C ASP A 38 2.05 5.45 13.48
N PRO A 39 3.11 4.92 14.12
CA PRO A 39 3.73 3.66 13.68
C PRO A 39 2.73 2.50 13.56
N GLU A 40 1.73 2.45 14.43
CA GLU A 40 0.65 1.46 14.43
C GLU A 40 -0.16 1.49 13.11
N GLU A 41 -0.38 2.68 12.55
CA GLU A 41 -1.09 2.84 11.27
C GLU A 41 -0.25 2.30 10.10
N ILE A 42 1.06 2.51 10.14
CA ILE A 42 2.00 1.94 9.17
C ILE A 42 1.98 0.41 9.24
N VAL A 43 2.01 -0.15 10.45
CA VAL A 43 1.96 -1.61 10.68
C VAL A 43 0.63 -2.20 10.20
N LEU A 44 -0.49 -1.53 10.51
CA LEU A 44 -1.81 -1.97 10.05
C LEU A 44 -1.87 -2.00 8.53
N LYS A 45 -1.43 -0.92 7.86
CA LYS A 45 -1.39 -0.83 6.40
C LYS A 45 -0.51 -1.91 5.77
N PHE A 46 0.63 -2.21 6.40
CA PHE A 46 1.50 -3.30 5.94
C PHE A 46 0.80 -4.67 6.01
N LYS A 47 0.07 -4.95 7.10
CA LYS A 47 -0.68 -6.20 7.26
C LYS A 47 -1.80 -6.31 6.21
N GLU A 48 -2.50 -5.22 5.91
CA GLU A 48 -3.49 -5.15 4.84
C GLU A 48 -2.87 -5.49 3.48
N LEU A 49 -1.77 -4.82 3.12
CA LEU A 49 -1.05 -5.07 1.87
C LEU A 49 -0.63 -6.54 1.75
N VAL A 50 -0.11 -7.14 2.83
CA VAL A 50 0.24 -8.57 2.87
C VAL A 50 -0.96 -9.47 2.58
N ARG A 51 -2.12 -9.17 3.17
CA ARG A 51 -3.36 -9.94 2.96
C ARG A 51 -3.86 -9.79 1.53
N GLU A 52 -3.93 -8.57 1.02
CA GLU A 52 -4.40 -8.30 -0.35
C GLU A 52 -3.54 -8.96 -1.41
N THR A 53 -2.21 -8.93 -1.27
CA THR A 53 -1.31 -9.64 -2.20
C THR A 53 -1.61 -11.15 -2.21
N ARG A 54 -1.81 -11.77 -1.03
CA ARG A 54 -2.10 -13.20 -0.92
C ARG A 54 -3.44 -13.57 -1.55
N THR A 55 -4.49 -12.78 -1.31
CA THR A 55 -5.82 -13.05 -1.89
C THR A 55 -5.79 -12.95 -3.41
N LYS A 56 -5.07 -11.97 -3.98
CA LYS A 56 -4.92 -11.84 -5.43
C LYS A 56 -4.11 -12.98 -6.05
N GLU A 57 -3.04 -13.41 -5.37
CA GLU A 57 -2.26 -14.58 -5.79
C GLU A 57 -3.11 -15.86 -5.79
N MET A 58 -3.92 -16.09 -4.74
CA MET A 58 -4.80 -17.26 -4.66
C MET A 58 -5.98 -17.22 -5.64
N GLY A 59 -6.58 -16.04 -5.87
CA GLY A 59 -7.65 -15.86 -6.86
C GLY A 59 -7.18 -16.05 -8.31
N GLY A 60 -5.91 -15.74 -8.60
CA GLY A 60 -5.29 -16.01 -9.90
C GLY A 60 -4.96 -17.48 -10.15
N VAL A 61 -4.83 -18.30 -9.09
CA VAL A 61 -4.61 -19.75 -9.23
C VAL A 61 -5.90 -20.48 -9.64
N ASN A 62 -7.06 -20.03 -9.14
CA ASN A 62 -8.35 -20.67 -9.45
C ASN A 62 -8.98 -20.28 -10.80
N SER A 63 -8.37 -19.37 -11.56
CA SER A 63 -8.86 -18.94 -12.88
C SER A 63 -8.11 -19.57 -14.06
N ASN A 64 -7.12 -20.43 -13.78
CA ASN A 64 -6.31 -21.14 -14.78
C ASN A 64 -6.51 -22.67 -14.72
N GLN A 65 -7.63 -23.17 -14.20
CA GLN A 65 -8.03 -24.57 -14.26
C GLN A 65 -9.35 -24.73 -15.01
#